data_AF-A0A7X4AMQ9-F1
#
_entry.id   AF-A0A7X4AMQ9-F1
#
_cell.length_a   1.000
_cell.length_b   1.000
_cell.length_c   1.000
_cell.angle_alpha   90.00
_cell.angle_beta   90.00
_cell.angle_gamma   90.00
#
_symmetry.space_group_name_H-M   'P 1'
#
loop_
_entity.id
_entity.type
_entity.pdbx_description
1 polymer ?
#
loop_
_entity_poly.entity_id
_entity_poly.type
_entity_poly.pdbx_seq_one_letter_code
_entity_poly.pdbx_strand_id
1 'polypeptide(L)'
;MRRPATTPTRPFIRRRHDVRSRQAHPAAAPGVQAAADARAVSGVRSRFDRRAEAGDSHGVGELREKDFKGFFEARGTGYMTSKIQEFRLIELARRLANVVRAGVVAEADYALARVRVQYGGPGAVTGWLPWLAGRAGGDSEWWAPEIGEQVLILAPSGELSNGIVLAGLYQSNRPAPASSSYRRLVHYSDGAEIEYDSKAHRLRAVLPEGGLAEITAPDGVAITGDVAITGDVAVTGGVTATENIDADGNVTADGNVEAGGNVEAGGNVSDGSATTSSMAAMRTKYNAHVHGVPPGIVTPVPAPTNRM
;
A
#
# COMPACT_ATOMS: atom_id res chain seq x y z
N MET A 1 -58.75 -18.91 -18.21
CA MET A 1 -59.66 -17.75 -18.37
C MET A 1 -59.01 -16.56 -17.66
N ARG A 2 -58.75 -15.36 -18.19
CA ARG A 2 -58.90 -14.69 -19.49
C ARG A 2 -57.70 -13.70 -19.58
N ARG A 3 -57.02 -13.67 -20.72
CA ARG A 3 -56.36 -12.49 -21.33
C ARG A 3 -57.12 -12.25 -22.65
N PRO A 4 -56.90 -11.17 -23.44
CA PRO A 4 -56.43 -9.80 -23.15
C PRO A 4 -57.36 -8.74 -23.83
N ALA A 5 -57.04 -7.45 -23.76
CA ALA A 5 -57.52 -6.46 -24.74
C ALA A 5 -56.45 -5.38 -24.98
N THR A 6 -55.85 -5.44 -26.17
CA THR A 6 -55.05 -4.40 -26.85
C THR A 6 -55.97 -3.49 -27.69
N THR A 7 -55.40 -2.39 -28.24
CA THR A 7 -55.76 -1.64 -29.49
C THR A 7 -56.08 -0.14 -29.24
N PRO A 8 -55.77 0.83 -30.13
CA PRO A 8 -54.63 1.01 -31.04
C PRO A 8 -54.00 2.44 -31.04
N THR A 9 -52.85 2.54 -31.72
CA THR A 9 -52.15 3.73 -32.23
C THR A 9 -52.89 4.41 -33.40
N ARG A 10 -52.81 5.75 -33.50
CA ARG A 10 -53.09 6.53 -34.73
C ARG A 10 -52.03 7.64 -34.92
N PRO A 11 -51.42 7.80 -36.11
CA PRO A 11 -50.44 8.85 -36.37
C PRO A 11 -51.09 10.12 -36.93
N PHE A 12 -50.62 11.30 -36.49
CA PHE A 12 -51.04 12.60 -37.01
C PHE A 12 -50.02 13.10 -38.04
N ILE A 13 -50.48 13.31 -39.28
CA ILE A 13 -49.77 13.97 -40.38
C ILE A 13 -50.41 15.34 -40.61
N ARG A 14 -49.57 16.39 -40.78
CA ARG A 14 -49.73 17.70 -41.46
C ARG A 14 -49.02 18.78 -40.63
N ARG A 15 -48.29 19.77 -41.14
CA ARG A 15 -48.14 20.36 -42.49
C ARG A 15 -46.81 21.11 -42.53
N ARG A 16 -46.18 21.14 -43.72
CA ARG A 16 -45.07 22.05 -44.04
C ARG A 16 -45.54 23.50 -43.96
N HIS A 17 -44.74 24.36 -43.34
CA HIS A 17 -44.75 25.80 -43.61
C HIS A 17 -43.35 26.22 -44.07
N ASP A 18 -43.33 26.67 -45.32
CA ASP A 18 -42.22 27.25 -46.05
C ASP A 18 -42.10 28.73 -45.62
N VAL A 19 -40.93 29.18 -45.16
CA VAL A 19 -40.61 30.59 -44.98
C VAL A 19 -39.25 30.85 -45.62
N ARG A 20 -39.32 31.71 -46.63
CA ARG A 20 -38.25 32.18 -47.52
C ARG A 20 -37.09 32.85 -46.78
N SER A 21 -35.89 32.38 -47.13
CA SER A 21 -34.68 33.14 -47.48
C SER A 21 -34.55 34.60 -47.01
N ARG A 22 -33.62 34.83 -46.07
CA ARG A 22 -32.81 36.06 -46.02
C ARG A 22 -31.35 35.70 -46.22
N GLN A 23 -30.78 36.23 -47.32
CA GLN A 23 -29.35 36.27 -47.58
C GLN A 23 -28.67 37.09 -46.49
N ALA A 24 -27.60 36.54 -45.90
CA ALA A 24 -26.58 37.29 -45.19
C ALA A 24 -25.23 36.92 -45.79
N HIS A 25 -24.50 37.94 -46.25
CA HIS A 25 -23.17 37.85 -46.83
C HIS A 25 -22.15 37.18 -45.88
N PRO A 26 -21.18 36.41 -46.41
CA PRO A 26 -20.10 35.86 -45.60
C PRO A 26 -19.13 36.96 -45.17
N ALA A 27 -18.93 37.10 -43.86
CA ALA A 27 -17.86 37.91 -43.28
C ALA A 27 -16.51 37.27 -43.61
N ALA A 28 -15.58 38.07 -44.13
CA ALA A 28 -14.25 37.65 -44.54
C ALA A 28 -13.41 37.16 -43.34
N ALA A 29 -12.65 36.09 -43.58
CA ALA A 29 -11.87 35.34 -42.59
C ALA A 29 -10.66 36.11 -42.01
N PRO A 30 -10.33 35.94 -40.71
CA PRO A 30 -9.09 36.42 -40.11
C PRO A 30 -7.93 35.47 -40.44
N GLY A 31 -7.58 35.34 -41.73
CA GLY A 31 -6.64 34.32 -42.21
C GLY A 31 -5.41 34.82 -42.96
N VAL A 32 -5.34 36.10 -43.31
CA VAL A 32 -4.29 36.60 -44.22
C VAL A 32 -3.09 37.21 -43.48
N GLN A 33 -3.30 37.75 -42.27
CA GLN A 33 -2.23 38.36 -41.48
C GLN A 33 -1.34 37.33 -40.77
N ALA A 34 -1.91 36.22 -40.28
CA ALA A 34 -1.16 35.14 -39.62
C ALA A 34 -0.23 34.36 -40.58
N ALA A 35 -0.59 34.26 -41.87
CA ALA A 35 0.22 33.61 -42.89
C ALA A 35 1.43 34.46 -43.33
N ALA A 36 1.33 35.80 -43.23
CA ALA A 36 2.44 36.71 -43.50
C ALA A 36 3.51 36.66 -42.39
N ASP A 37 3.09 36.57 -41.12
CA ASP A 37 4.00 36.48 -39.98
C ASP A 37 4.70 35.12 -39.88
N ALA A 38 4.03 34.03 -40.25
CA ALA A 38 4.66 32.70 -40.32
C ALA A 38 5.77 32.62 -41.41
N ARG A 39 5.60 33.32 -42.54
CA ARG A 39 6.62 33.41 -43.60
C ARG A 39 7.87 34.20 -43.18
N ALA A 40 7.71 35.23 -42.34
CA ALA A 40 8.83 36.01 -41.82
C ALA A 40 9.69 35.21 -40.81
N VAL A 41 9.06 34.39 -39.97
CA VAL A 41 9.75 33.51 -39.00
C VAL A 41 10.43 32.31 -39.69
N SER A 42 9.82 31.77 -40.75
CA SER A 42 10.42 30.72 -41.58
C SER A 42 11.69 31.17 -42.32
N GLY A 43 11.77 32.43 -42.75
CA GLY A 43 12.92 32.97 -43.49
C GLY A 43 14.16 33.24 -42.63
N VAL A 44 14.02 33.27 -41.30
CA VAL A 44 15.13 33.42 -40.35
C VAL A 44 15.75 32.07 -39.99
N ARG A 45 14.94 31.01 -39.89
CA ARG A 45 15.43 29.63 -39.69
C ARG A 45 16.18 29.08 -40.91
N SER A 46 15.70 29.33 -42.14
CA SER A 46 16.30 28.75 -43.35
C SER A 46 17.68 29.32 -43.75
N ARG A 47 18.10 30.44 -43.13
CA ARG A 47 19.46 30.98 -43.28
C ARG A 47 20.46 30.42 -42.27
N PHE A 48 19.99 29.85 -41.16
CA PHE A 48 20.83 29.20 -40.15
C PHE A 48 21.12 27.74 -40.50
N ASP A 49 20.11 27.00 -41.00
CA ASP A 49 20.29 25.58 -41.33
C ASP A 49 21.28 25.37 -42.50
N ARG A 50 21.34 26.31 -43.45
CA ARG A 50 22.29 26.25 -44.58
C ARG A 50 23.76 26.49 -44.19
N ARG A 51 24.04 26.89 -42.95
CA ARG A 51 25.42 27.09 -42.45
C ARG A 51 25.88 25.96 -41.54
N ALA A 52 24.98 25.08 -41.09
CA ALA A 52 25.29 23.89 -40.31
C ALA A 52 25.75 22.68 -41.16
N GLU A 53 25.45 22.67 -42.46
CA GLU A 53 25.86 21.59 -43.38
C GLU A 53 27.32 21.71 -43.89
N ALA A 54 28.08 22.71 -43.45
CA ALA A 54 29.46 22.97 -43.89
C ALA A 54 30.56 22.52 -42.91
N GLY A 55 30.24 21.63 -41.95
CA GLY A 55 31.23 20.79 -41.27
C GLY A 55 32.41 21.49 -40.58
N ASP A 56 32.15 22.43 -39.66
CA ASP A 56 33.20 22.92 -38.74
C ASP A 56 32.75 22.75 -37.28
N SER A 57 33.46 21.87 -36.57
CA SER A 57 33.14 21.37 -35.25
C SER A 57 33.92 22.12 -34.17
N HIS A 58 33.67 23.42 -33.98
CA HIS A 58 34.18 24.16 -32.82
C HIS A 58 33.19 25.23 -32.34
N GLY A 59 32.65 25.02 -31.13
CA GLY A 59 32.03 26.07 -30.31
C GLY A 59 30.52 26.24 -30.49
N VAL A 60 29.74 25.65 -29.59
CA VAL A 60 28.37 26.13 -29.30
C VAL A 60 28.53 27.46 -28.55
N GLY A 61 28.73 28.53 -29.32
CA GLY A 61 28.93 29.88 -28.82
C GLY A 61 27.64 30.42 -28.19
N GLU A 62 27.71 30.65 -26.89
CA GLU A 62 26.90 31.59 -26.13
C GLU A 62 26.43 32.77 -27.02
N LEU A 63 25.11 32.92 -27.19
CA LEU A 63 24.50 34.04 -27.90
C LEU A 63 24.89 35.33 -27.17
N ARG A 64 25.92 36.01 -27.66
CA ARG A 64 26.41 37.24 -27.04
C ARG A 64 25.49 38.39 -27.43
N GLU A 65 25.22 39.26 -26.47
CA GLU A 65 24.39 40.48 -26.57
C GLU A 65 24.64 41.35 -27.82
N LYS A 66 25.85 41.26 -28.39
CA LYS A 66 26.28 41.91 -29.64
C LYS A 66 25.58 41.40 -30.91
N ASP A 67 25.10 40.15 -30.94
CA ASP A 67 24.44 39.57 -32.14
C ASP A 67 23.02 40.10 -32.32
N PHE A 68 22.44 40.68 -31.27
CA PHE A 68 21.16 41.39 -31.31
C PHE A 68 21.31 42.88 -31.63
N LYS A 69 22.52 43.46 -31.59
CA LYS A 69 22.69 44.92 -31.65
C LYS A 69 22.35 45.52 -33.02
N GLY A 70 22.69 44.83 -34.12
CA GLY A 70 22.54 45.35 -35.49
C GLY A 70 21.12 45.27 -36.08
N PHE A 71 20.24 44.41 -35.56
CA PHE A 71 18.85 44.30 -36.04
C PHE A 71 17.88 45.20 -35.24
N PHE A 72 18.37 45.81 -34.17
CA PHE A 72 17.58 46.47 -33.13
C PHE A 72 17.66 48.00 -33.15
N GLU A 73 18.58 48.59 -33.91
CA GLU A 73 18.78 50.06 -33.98
C GLU A 73 17.72 50.81 -34.80
N ALA A 74 16.85 50.13 -35.57
CA ALA A 74 15.94 50.79 -36.52
C ALA A 74 14.48 50.98 -36.05
N ARG A 75 14.08 50.48 -34.87
CA ARG A 75 12.70 50.63 -34.36
C ARG A 75 12.76 51.18 -32.95
N GLY A 76 12.32 52.43 -32.80
CA GLY A 76 12.45 53.22 -31.57
C GLY A 76 12.06 52.48 -30.28
N THR A 77 12.57 53.00 -29.17
CA THR A 77 12.49 52.47 -27.79
C THR A 77 11.12 51.89 -27.38
N GLY A 78 10.01 52.37 -27.93
CA GLY A 78 8.67 51.82 -27.69
C GLY A 78 8.42 50.39 -28.23
N TYR A 79 9.00 50.02 -29.38
CA TYR A 79 8.88 48.67 -29.95
C TYR A 79 9.61 47.63 -29.10
N MET A 80 10.73 48.04 -28.50
CA MET A 80 11.53 47.24 -27.58
C MET A 80 10.80 46.95 -26.29
N THR A 81 10.17 47.97 -25.69
CA THR A 81 9.39 47.81 -24.47
C THR A 81 8.21 46.86 -24.67
N SER A 82 7.50 46.94 -25.80
CA SER A 82 6.37 46.06 -26.14
C SER A 82 6.78 44.60 -26.32
N LYS A 83 7.84 44.30 -27.08
CA LYS A 83 8.33 42.92 -27.25
C LYS A 83 8.87 42.30 -25.97
N ILE A 84 9.55 43.10 -25.13
CA ILE A 84 10.03 42.63 -23.83
C ILE A 84 8.84 42.33 -22.90
N GLN A 85 7.79 43.14 -22.93
CA GLN A 85 6.56 42.88 -22.18
C GLN A 85 5.84 41.61 -22.67
N GLU A 86 5.73 41.39 -23.98
CA GLU A 86 5.17 40.17 -24.55
C GLU A 86 5.96 38.91 -24.14
N PHE A 87 7.29 38.96 -24.23
CA PHE A 87 8.14 37.85 -23.78
C PHE A 87 7.96 37.56 -22.29
N ARG A 88 7.91 38.59 -21.44
CA ARG A 88 7.65 38.43 -20.00
C ARG A 88 6.30 37.79 -19.72
N LEU A 89 5.27 38.17 -20.47
CA LEU A 89 3.93 37.59 -20.31
C LEU A 89 3.90 36.11 -20.68
N ILE A 90 4.54 35.74 -21.79
CA ILE A 90 4.65 34.34 -22.24
C ILE A 90 5.44 33.51 -21.22
N GLU A 91 6.57 34.02 -20.74
CA GLU A 91 7.39 33.31 -19.75
C GLU A 91 6.67 33.18 -18.41
N LEU A 92 5.95 34.21 -17.96
CA LEU A 92 5.12 34.15 -16.77
C LEU A 92 4.00 33.12 -16.92
N ALA A 93 3.31 33.11 -18.06
CA ALA A 93 2.27 32.12 -18.35
C ALA A 93 2.84 30.69 -18.36
N ARG A 94 4.02 30.49 -18.95
CA ARG A 94 4.71 29.19 -18.94
C ARG A 94 5.08 28.74 -17.53
N ARG A 95 5.66 29.63 -16.71
CA ARG A 95 6.01 29.33 -15.32
C ARG A 95 4.77 29.03 -14.50
N LEU A 96 3.72 29.84 -14.63
CA LEU A 96 2.45 29.64 -13.94
C LEU A 96 1.84 28.28 -14.28
N ALA A 97 1.83 27.90 -15.56
CA ALA A 97 1.34 26.60 -16.02
C ALA A 97 2.20 25.41 -15.53
N ASN A 98 3.42 25.66 -15.06
CA ASN A 98 4.31 24.63 -14.55
C ASN A 98 4.30 24.51 -13.02
N VAL A 99 3.74 25.48 -12.28
CA VAL A 99 3.74 25.47 -10.80
C VAL A 99 3.15 24.18 -10.25
N VAL A 100 2.07 23.69 -10.86
CA VAL A 100 1.46 22.39 -10.56
C VAL A 100 1.20 21.66 -11.87
N ARG A 101 1.76 20.46 -12.02
CA ARG A 101 1.47 19.57 -13.16
C ARG A 101 1.08 18.19 -12.69
N ALA A 102 0.13 17.56 -13.37
CA ALA A 102 -0.08 16.12 -13.26
C ALA A 102 0.87 15.38 -14.22
N GLY A 103 1.28 14.19 -13.81
CA GLY A 103 2.10 13.31 -14.63
C GLY A 103 2.04 11.86 -14.13
N VAL A 104 2.83 11.00 -14.76
CA VAL A 104 2.94 9.59 -14.43
C VAL A 104 4.40 9.24 -14.19
N VAL A 105 4.72 8.52 -13.12
CA VAL A 105 6.10 8.09 -12.84
C VAL A 105 6.59 7.21 -13.99
N ALA A 106 7.67 7.63 -14.66
CA ALA A 106 8.26 6.93 -15.79
C ALA A 106 9.46 6.07 -15.36
N GLU A 107 10.28 6.58 -14.45
CA GLU A 107 11.48 5.93 -13.92
C GLU A 107 11.58 6.20 -12.42
N ALA A 108 12.13 5.24 -11.66
CA ALA A 108 12.35 5.38 -10.23
C ALA A 108 13.76 4.92 -9.86
N ASP A 109 14.45 5.73 -9.05
CA ASP A 109 15.71 5.41 -8.38
C ASP A 109 15.43 5.38 -6.88
N TYR A 110 15.16 4.18 -6.39
CA TYR A 110 14.84 3.94 -4.97
C TYR A 110 16.06 4.10 -4.06
N ALA A 111 17.29 3.95 -4.57
CA ALA A 111 18.49 4.13 -3.76
C ALA A 111 18.72 5.61 -3.41
N LEU A 112 18.36 6.52 -4.32
CA LEU A 112 18.49 7.96 -4.13
C LEU A 112 17.20 8.67 -3.71
N ALA A 113 16.12 7.92 -3.54
CA ALA A 113 14.78 8.43 -3.26
C ALA A 113 14.31 9.48 -4.28
N ARG A 114 14.48 9.19 -5.58
CA ARG A 114 14.04 10.07 -6.68
C ARG A 114 13.25 9.34 -7.75
N VAL A 115 12.39 10.09 -8.43
CA VAL A 115 11.62 9.62 -9.58
C VAL A 115 11.72 10.60 -10.74
N ARG A 116 11.52 10.10 -11.95
CA ARG A 116 11.28 10.93 -13.14
C ARG A 116 9.83 10.77 -13.55
N VAL A 117 9.17 11.89 -13.82
CA VAL A 117 7.74 11.92 -14.12
C VAL A 117 7.55 12.34 -15.57
N GLN A 118 6.80 11.56 -16.33
CA GLN A 118 6.30 11.96 -17.63
C GLN A 118 5.12 12.91 -17.45
N TYR A 119 5.17 14.08 -18.09
CA TYR A 119 4.14 15.11 -17.97
C TYR A 119 3.74 15.68 -19.34
N GLY A 120 2.46 16.01 -19.52
CA GLY A 120 1.95 16.51 -20.80
C GLY A 120 1.78 15.40 -21.85
N GLY A 121 2.73 15.25 -22.77
CA GLY A 121 2.65 14.32 -23.92
C GLY A 121 3.79 13.29 -23.96
N PRO A 122 3.85 12.45 -25.01
CA PRO A 122 4.93 11.48 -25.20
C PRO A 122 6.31 12.16 -25.26
N GLY A 123 7.26 11.70 -24.43
CA GLY A 123 8.65 12.16 -24.44
C GLY A 123 9.01 13.34 -23.52
N ALA A 124 8.04 14.02 -22.91
CA ALA A 124 8.32 15.06 -21.92
C ALA A 124 8.45 14.43 -20.52
N VAL A 125 9.69 14.22 -20.08
CA VAL A 125 10.04 13.60 -18.80
C VAL A 125 10.89 14.57 -17.98
N THR A 126 10.64 14.67 -16.67
CA THR A 126 11.46 15.51 -15.78
C THR A 126 12.89 14.99 -15.63
N GLY A 127 13.75 15.82 -15.03
CA GLY A 127 14.94 15.30 -14.34
C GLY A 127 14.56 14.47 -13.11
N TRP A 128 15.56 14.03 -12.34
CA TRP A 128 15.36 13.30 -11.09
C TRP A 128 14.81 14.21 -9.99
N LEU A 129 13.57 14.00 -9.60
CA LEU A 129 12.88 14.78 -8.58
C LEU A 129 12.71 13.96 -7.30
N PRO A 130 12.87 14.55 -6.12
CA PRO A 130 12.45 13.91 -4.87
C PRO A 130 10.92 13.80 -4.83
N TRP A 131 10.40 12.82 -4.11
CA TRP A 131 8.99 12.76 -3.74
C TRP A 131 8.77 13.23 -2.30
N LEU A 132 7.55 13.67 -2.00
CA LEU A 132 7.11 14.05 -0.67
C LEU A 132 6.79 12.78 0.14
N ALA A 133 7.59 12.50 1.16
CA ALA A 133 7.26 11.51 2.18
C ALA A 133 6.29 12.10 3.23
N GLY A 134 5.58 11.25 3.96
CA GLY A 134 4.71 11.70 5.05
C GLY A 134 5.47 12.44 6.16
N ARG A 135 6.69 11.96 6.49
CA ARG A 135 7.67 12.64 7.35
C ARG A 135 9.10 12.34 6.90
N ALA A 136 10.01 13.29 7.11
CA ALA A 136 11.44 13.17 6.78
C ALA A 136 12.31 13.98 7.77
N GLY A 137 12.08 13.78 9.07
CA GLY A 137 12.82 14.42 10.18
C GLY A 137 13.49 13.37 11.06
N GLY A 138 13.39 13.53 12.39
CA GLY A 138 13.79 12.47 13.34
C GLY A 138 12.95 11.20 13.16
N ASP A 139 11.65 11.38 12.94
CA ASP A 139 10.78 10.34 12.38
C ASP A 139 10.82 10.42 10.85
N SER A 140 10.90 9.28 10.19
CA SER A 140 10.91 9.18 8.73
C SER A 140 9.95 8.11 8.24
N GLU A 141 9.29 8.39 7.12
CA GLU A 141 8.36 7.46 6.48
C GLU A 141 8.88 7.12 5.09
N TRP A 142 8.81 5.83 4.73
CA TRP A 142 9.17 5.34 3.40
C TRP A 142 7.95 4.72 2.73
N TRP A 143 7.51 5.35 1.64
CA TRP A 143 6.48 4.83 0.75
C TRP A 143 6.78 5.34 -0.66
N ALA A 144 7.63 4.61 -1.37
CA ALA A 144 8.10 5.05 -2.67
C ALA A 144 6.97 4.98 -3.73
N PRO A 145 6.85 6.00 -4.60
CA PRO A 145 5.95 5.94 -5.74
C PRO A 145 6.34 4.82 -6.71
N GLU A 146 5.34 4.21 -7.34
CA GLU A 146 5.57 3.14 -8.31
C GLU A 146 5.64 3.66 -9.75
N ILE A 147 6.39 2.96 -10.61
CA ILE A 147 6.35 3.23 -12.05
C ILE A 147 4.91 3.06 -12.56
N GLY A 148 4.46 4.02 -13.37
CA GLY A 148 3.10 4.09 -13.87
C GLY A 148 2.10 4.73 -12.92
N GLU A 149 2.47 5.11 -11.68
CA GLU A 149 1.59 5.82 -10.75
C GLU A 149 1.37 7.28 -11.19
N GLN A 150 0.13 7.76 -11.11
CA GLN A 150 -0.16 9.18 -11.37
C GLN A 150 0.11 10.05 -10.16
N VAL A 151 0.82 11.14 -10.41
CA VAL A 151 1.37 12.02 -9.39
C VAL A 151 1.19 13.49 -9.77
N LEU A 152 1.33 14.38 -8.80
CA LEU A 152 1.49 15.81 -9.01
C LEU A 152 2.95 16.20 -8.89
N ILE A 153 3.39 17.15 -9.71
CA ILE A 153 4.68 17.83 -9.64
C ILE A 153 4.38 19.24 -9.15
N LEU A 154 4.96 19.59 -8.00
CA LEU A 154 4.96 20.94 -7.45
C LEU A 154 6.29 21.58 -7.79
N ALA A 155 6.30 22.56 -8.69
CA ALA A 155 7.52 23.21 -9.17
C ALA A 155 7.57 24.67 -8.69
N PRO A 156 8.33 24.96 -7.61
CA PRO A 156 8.53 26.33 -7.16
C PRO A 156 8.99 27.23 -8.31
N SER A 157 8.36 28.41 -8.43
CA SER A 157 8.61 29.36 -9.52
C SER A 157 8.36 28.82 -10.94
N GLY A 158 7.68 27.68 -11.10
CA GLY A 158 7.43 27.04 -12.39
C GLY A 158 8.66 26.36 -13.00
N GLU A 159 9.70 26.14 -12.20
CA GLU A 159 10.95 25.49 -12.62
C GLU A 159 10.89 23.98 -12.32
N LEU A 160 10.62 23.19 -13.35
CA LEU A 160 10.39 21.75 -13.22
C LEU A 160 11.64 20.98 -12.75
N SER A 161 12.84 21.52 -12.96
CA SER A 161 14.07 20.93 -12.43
C SER A 161 14.16 20.96 -10.89
N ASN A 162 13.41 21.86 -10.25
CA ASN A 162 13.29 21.96 -8.79
C ASN A 162 11.97 21.35 -8.27
N GLY A 163 11.30 20.55 -9.09
CA GLY A 163 10.00 19.98 -8.76
C GLY A 163 10.06 19.00 -7.58
N ILE A 164 8.95 18.90 -6.86
CA ILE A 164 8.73 17.90 -5.81
C ILE A 164 7.51 17.08 -6.22
N VAL A 165 7.61 15.76 -6.12
CA VAL A 165 6.55 14.84 -6.53
C VAL A 165 5.62 14.50 -5.37
N LEU A 166 4.32 14.61 -5.57
CA LEU A 166 3.28 14.20 -4.62
C LEU A 166 2.47 13.05 -5.22
N ALA A 167 2.53 11.89 -4.58
CA ALA A 167 1.88 10.65 -5.02
C ALA A 167 0.47 10.46 -4.40
N GLY A 168 -0.25 9.42 -4.84
CA GLY A 168 -1.55 9.04 -4.25
C GLY A 168 -2.80 9.59 -4.94
N LEU A 169 -2.76 9.87 -6.25
CA LEU A 169 -3.98 10.19 -7.00
C LEU A 169 -4.68 8.92 -7.47
N TYR A 170 -5.94 8.71 -7.05
CA TYR A 170 -6.76 7.60 -7.53
C TYR A 170 -7.06 7.72 -9.03
N GLN A 171 -7.08 6.57 -9.70
CA GLN A 171 -7.29 6.45 -11.14
C GLN A 171 -8.31 5.35 -11.45
N SER A 172 -8.85 5.32 -12.67
CA SER A 172 -9.73 4.23 -13.09
C SER A 172 -9.06 2.85 -13.06
N ASN A 173 -7.75 2.78 -13.33
CA ASN A 173 -6.94 1.56 -13.25
C ASN A 173 -6.28 1.34 -11.88
N ARG A 174 -6.36 2.32 -10.96
CA ARG A 174 -5.90 2.25 -9.56
C ARG A 174 -6.94 2.94 -8.65
N PRO A 175 -8.11 2.32 -8.46
CA PRO A 175 -9.21 2.92 -7.71
C PRO A 175 -8.91 2.98 -6.21
N ALA A 176 -9.71 3.76 -5.47
CA ALA A 176 -9.66 3.75 -4.01
C ALA A 176 -10.02 2.36 -3.44
N PRO A 177 -9.26 1.84 -2.47
CA PRO A 177 -9.48 0.48 -1.94
C PRO A 177 -10.70 0.40 -0.99
N ALA A 178 -11.28 1.52 -0.58
CA ALA A 178 -12.46 1.59 0.27
C ALA A 178 -13.38 2.76 -0.10
N SER A 179 -14.65 2.66 0.29
CA SER A 179 -15.71 3.65 0.01
C SER A 179 -16.46 4.12 1.26
N SER A 180 -15.92 3.84 2.46
CA SER A 180 -16.52 4.19 3.76
C SER A 180 -15.65 5.18 4.52
N SER A 181 -16.28 6.18 5.14
CA SER A 181 -15.59 7.16 6.01
C SER A 181 -15.15 6.58 7.36
N TYR A 182 -15.68 5.42 7.76
CA TYR A 182 -15.33 4.77 9.03
C TYR A 182 -14.05 3.93 8.97
N ARG A 183 -13.55 3.67 7.76
CA ARG A 183 -12.49 2.71 7.47
C ARG A 183 -11.18 3.44 7.15
N ARG A 184 -10.12 3.13 7.88
CA ARG A 184 -8.73 3.48 7.53
C ARG A 184 -8.03 2.21 7.09
N LEU A 185 -7.80 2.07 5.78
CA LEU A 185 -7.24 0.87 5.16
C LEU A 185 -5.95 1.21 4.41
N VAL A 186 -4.95 0.36 4.57
CA VAL A 186 -3.78 0.24 3.71
C VAL A 186 -3.88 -1.08 2.96
N HIS A 187 -3.86 -1.01 1.63
CA HIS A 187 -3.86 -2.17 0.73
C HIS A 187 -2.51 -2.25 0.01
N TYR A 188 -1.87 -3.40 0.06
CA TYR A 188 -0.58 -3.67 -0.56
C TYR A 188 -0.76 -4.44 -1.87
N SER A 189 0.20 -4.32 -2.79
CA SER A 189 0.11 -4.91 -4.13
C SER A 189 0.16 -6.45 -4.15
N ASP A 190 0.64 -7.07 -3.07
CA ASP A 190 0.60 -8.52 -2.84
C ASP A 190 -0.74 -9.03 -2.28
N GLY A 191 -1.69 -8.12 -2.03
CA GLY A 191 -3.00 -8.42 -1.46
C GLY A 191 -3.06 -8.34 0.06
N ALA A 192 -1.98 -7.97 0.75
CA ALA A 192 -2.03 -7.72 2.18
C ALA A 192 -2.90 -6.49 2.50
N GLU A 193 -3.56 -6.51 3.65
CA GLU A 193 -4.42 -5.43 4.13
C GLU A 193 -4.19 -5.17 5.63
N ILE A 194 -4.03 -3.90 5.99
CA ILE A 194 -4.05 -3.44 7.38
C ILE A 194 -5.14 -2.37 7.51
N GLU A 195 -6.09 -2.60 8.42
CA GLU A 195 -7.29 -1.80 8.53
C GLU A 195 -7.76 -1.56 9.96
N TYR A 196 -8.24 -0.34 10.22
CA TYR A 196 -9.12 -0.05 11.35
C TYR A 196 -10.51 0.42 10.90
N ASP A 197 -11.57 -0.26 11.35
CA ASP A 197 -12.96 0.14 11.20
C ASP A 197 -13.52 0.68 12.53
N SER A 198 -13.73 1.99 12.57
CA SER A 198 -14.23 2.72 13.74
C SER A 198 -15.70 2.46 14.08
N LYS A 199 -16.50 1.99 13.12
CA LYS A 199 -17.91 1.65 13.35
C LYS A 199 -18.06 0.22 13.89
N ALA A 200 -17.19 -0.68 13.45
CA ALA A 200 -17.16 -2.07 13.92
C ALA A 200 -16.24 -2.28 15.13
N HIS A 201 -15.46 -1.25 15.53
CA HIS A 201 -14.43 -1.32 16.58
C HIS A 201 -13.41 -2.44 16.34
N ARG A 202 -12.97 -2.59 15.08
CA ARG A 202 -12.13 -3.73 14.66
C ARG A 202 -10.85 -3.28 13.98
N LEU A 203 -9.72 -3.71 14.54
CA LEU A 203 -8.42 -3.73 13.88
C LEU A 203 -8.25 -5.08 13.15
N ARG A 204 -7.79 -5.06 11.90
CA ARG A 204 -7.54 -6.26 11.10
C ARG A 204 -6.23 -6.11 10.34
N ALA A 205 -5.35 -7.09 10.47
CA ALA A 205 -4.18 -7.27 9.61
C ALA A 205 -4.28 -8.65 8.95
N VAL A 206 -4.29 -8.71 7.63
CA VAL A 206 -4.35 -9.96 6.87
C VAL A 206 -3.27 -9.94 5.80
N LEU A 207 -2.47 -11.00 5.80
CA LEU A 207 -1.39 -11.22 4.86
C LEU A 207 -1.81 -12.30 3.83
N PRO A 208 -1.29 -12.26 2.60
CA PRO A 208 -1.50 -13.32 1.62
C PRO A 208 -0.81 -14.63 2.05
N GLU A 209 -1.04 -15.70 1.28
CA GLU A 209 -0.35 -16.97 1.47
C GLU A 209 1.18 -16.80 1.47
N GLY A 210 1.86 -17.42 2.43
CA GLY A 210 3.30 -17.26 2.63
C GLY A 210 3.71 -16.00 3.41
N GLY A 211 2.75 -15.17 3.85
CA GLY A 211 3.01 -14.02 4.69
C GLY A 211 3.53 -14.40 6.09
N LEU A 212 4.48 -13.61 6.60
CA LEU A 212 5.05 -13.72 7.95
C LEU A 212 4.77 -12.43 8.73
N ALA A 213 4.26 -12.56 9.95
CA ALA A 213 4.17 -11.46 10.91
C ALA A 213 5.24 -11.66 12.00
N GLU A 214 6.19 -10.73 12.10
CA GLU A 214 7.26 -10.75 13.09
C GLU A 214 7.13 -9.56 14.04
N ILE A 215 7.28 -9.81 15.35
CA ILE A 215 7.28 -8.79 16.39
C ILE A 215 8.54 -8.97 17.22
N THR A 216 9.44 -7.98 17.18
CA THR A 216 10.62 -7.93 18.06
C THR A 216 10.41 -6.85 19.12
N ALA A 217 10.20 -7.27 20.37
CA ALA A 217 10.04 -6.38 21.51
C ALA A 217 10.92 -6.89 22.67
N PRO A 218 12.13 -6.33 22.88
CA PRO A 218 13.09 -6.84 23.87
C PRO A 218 12.55 -6.89 25.30
N ASP A 219 11.70 -5.93 25.65
CA ASP A 219 11.07 -5.83 26.97
C ASP A 219 9.72 -6.59 27.06
N GLY A 220 9.33 -7.27 25.98
CA GLY A 220 8.16 -8.15 25.93
C GLY A 220 6.93 -7.55 25.25
N VAL A 221 5.88 -8.38 25.16
CA VAL A 221 4.58 -8.06 24.58
C VAL A 221 3.51 -8.31 25.64
N ALA A 222 2.66 -7.31 25.89
CA ALA A 222 1.52 -7.42 26.80
C ALA A 222 0.21 -7.49 26.01
N ILE A 223 -0.62 -8.50 26.28
CA ILE A 223 -1.93 -8.69 25.66
C ILE A 223 -2.98 -8.78 26.76
N THR A 224 -3.96 -7.87 26.74
CA THR A 224 -5.08 -7.85 27.68
C THR A 224 -6.36 -8.21 26.95
N GLY A 225 -6.94 -9.35 27.30
CA GLY A 225 -8.14 -9.92 26.68
C GLY A 225 -7.93 -11.36 26.26
N ASP A 226 -9.01 -11.98 25.76
CA ASP A 226 -8.96 -13.37 25.30
C ASP A 226 -8.12 -13.49 24.02
N VAL A 227 -7.31 -14.54 23.96
CA VAL A 227 -6.44 -14.85 22.82
C VAL A 227 -6.84 -16.18 22.22
N ALA A 228 -7.17 -16.18 20.94
CA ALA A 228 -7.41 -17.38 20.16
C ALA A 228 -6.28 -17.56 19.15
N ILE A 229 -5.57 -18.69 19.23
CA ILE A 229 -4.50 -19.07 18.29
C ILE A 229 -4.92 -20.36 17.61
N THR A 230 -4.99 -20.33 16.28
CA THR A 230 -5.22 -21.52 15.46
C THR A 230 -3.90 -21.92 14.83
N GLY A 231 -3.40 -23.10 15.18
CA GLY A 231 -2.10 -23.61 14.78
C GLY A 231 -1.23 -23.97 15.98
N ASP A 232 0.00 -24.38 15.72
CA ASP A 232 0.93 -24.78 16.76
C ASP A 232 1.53 -23.55 17.47
N VAL A 233 1.72 -23.68 18.78
CA VAL A 233 2.39 -22.66 19.60
C VAL A 233 3.70 -23.23 20.11
N ALA A 234 4.81 -22.64 19.65
CA ALA A 234 6.15 -22.96 20.15
C ALA A 234 6.62 -21.87 21.11
N VAL A 235 6.89 -22.25 22.37
CA VAL A 235 7.44 -21.35 23.40
C VAL A 235 8.78 -21.89 23.84
N THR A 236 9.84 -21.08 23.70
CA THR A 236 11.20 -21.47 24.13
C THR A 236 11.46 -21.16 25.60
N GLY A 237 10.70 -20.23 26.19
CA GLY A 237 10.71 -19.91 27.61
C GLY A 237 9.71 -20.74 28.42
N GLY A 238 9.55 -20.39 29.69
CA GLY A 238 8.54 -20.99 30.55
C GLY A 238 7.13 -20.49 30.23
N VAL A 239 6.13 -21.34 30.51
CA VAL A 239 4.71 -20.99 30.47
C VAL A 239 4.17 -21.05 31.90
N THR A 240 3.64 -19.92 32.37
CA THR A 240 2.97 -19.83 33.67
C THR A 240 1.48 -19.57 33.43
N ALA A 241 0.64 -20.52 33.82
CA ALA A 241 -0.80 -20.33 33.90
C ALA A 241 -1.21 -20.21 35.37
N THR A 242 -1.96 -19.17 35.73
CA THR A 242 -2.46 -18.96 37.10
C THR A 242 -3.76 -19.70 37.37
N GLU A 243 -4.44 -20.10 36.30
CA GLU A 243 -5.69 -20.84 36.32
C GLU A 243 -5.48 -22.23 35.68
N ASN A 244 -6.57 -22.93 35.40
CA ASN A 244 -6.52 -24.27 34.81
C ASN A 244 -5.98 -24.26 33.38
N ILE A 245 -5.25 -25.33 33.05
CA ILE A 245 -4.93 -25.71 31.67
C ILE A 245 -5.84 -26.87 31.32
N ASP A 246 -6.75 -26.65 30.37
CA ASP A 246 -7.61 -27.70 29.82
C ASP A 246 -7.01 -28.21 28.50
N ALA A 247 -6.87 -29.52 28.38
CA ALA A 247 -6.23 -30.16 27.23
C ALA A 247 -7.04 -31.39 26.82
N ASP A 248 -7.68 -31.33 25.65
CA ASP A 248 -8.39 -32.46 25.06
C ASP A 248 -7.45 -33.62 24.64
N GLY A 249 -6.19 -33.27 24.36
CA GLY A 249 -5.15 -34.20 23.93
C GLY A 249 -4.21 -34.66 25.04
N ASN A 250 -3.16 -35.37 24.64
CA ASN A 250 -2.13 -35.81 25.58
C ASN A 250 -1.22 -34.63 25.99
N VAL A 251 -0.90 -34.56 27.27
CA VAL A 251 0.21 -33.73 27.78
C VAL A 251 1.43 -34.63 27.96
N THR A 252 2.50 -34.33 27.22
CA THR A 252 3.77 -35.06 27.31
C THR A 252 4.83 -34.16 27.94
N ALA A 253 5.61 -34.70 28.87
CA ALA A 253 6.74 -34.03 29.48
C ALA A 253 7.93 -34.98 29.49
N ASP A 254 9.07 -34.55 28.93
CA ASP A 254 10.33 -35.30 29.01
C ASP A 254 10.99 -35.16 30.39
N GLY A 255 10.68 -34.06 31.09
CA GLY A 255 11.11 -33.79 32.45
C GLY A 255 10.15 -34.32 33.50
N ASN A 256 10.39 -33.94 34.76
CA ASN A 256 9.52 -34.30 35.88
C ASN A 256 8.20 -33.51 35.82
N VAL A 257 7.12 -34.16 36.24
CA VAL A 257 5.85 -33.49 36.57
C VAL A 257 5.75 -33.40 38.09
N GLU A 258 5.88 -32.19 38.63
CA GLU A 258 5.74 -31.92 40.06
C GLU A 258 4.35 -31.39 40.37
N ALA A 259 3.58 -32.13 41.17
CA ALA A 259 2.27 -31.70 41.64
C ALA A 259 2.33 -31.34 43.12
N GLY A 260 2.07 -30.08 43.46
CA GLY A 260 1.93 -29.64 44.85
C GLY A 260 0.61 -30.09 45.51
N GLY A 261 -0.35 -30.51 44.69
CA GLY A 261 -1.64 -31.06 45.11
C GLY A 261 -1.80 -32.54 44.74
N ASN A 262 -3.05 -32.99 44.71
CA ASN A 262 -3.38 -34.37 44.33
C ASN A 262 -3.25 -34.58 42.81
N VAL A 263 -2.80 -35.76 42.41
CA VAL A 263 -2.92 -36.25 41.04
C VAL A 263 -4.11 -37.20 40.98
N GLU A 264 -5.20 -36.76 40.36
CA GLU A 264 -6.40 -37.57 40.14
C GLU A 264 -6.35 -38.19 38.75
N ALA A 265 -6.36 -39.53 38.68
CA ALA A 265 -6.37 -40.26 37.43
C ALA A 265 -7.68 -41.05 37.29
N GLY A 266 -8.50 -40.70 36.29
CA GLY A 266 -9.67 -41.50 35.90
C GLY A 266 -9.29 -42.81 35.21
N GLY A 267 -8.05 -42.90 34.71
CA GLY A 267 -7.46 -44.09 34.07
C GLY A 267 -6.42 -44.79 34.94
N ASN A 268 -5.64 -45.68 34.32
CA ASN A 268 -4.56 -46.38 34.99
C ASN A 268 -3.29 -45.52 35.05
N VAL A 269 -2.54 -45.61 36.15
CA VAL A 269 -1.22 -44.98 36.29
C VAL A 269 -0.16 -46.08 36.13
N SER A 270 0.79 -45.86 35.22
CA SER A 270 1.88 -46.80 34.90
C SER A 270 3.21 -46.05 34.91
N ASP A 271 4.27 -46.71 35.37
CA ASP A 271 5.64 -46.18 35.35
C ASP A 271 6.39 -46.41 34.02
N GLY A 272 5.67 -46.68 32.94
CA GLY A 272 6.23 -46.98 31.61
C GLY A 272 6.32 -48.47 31.26
N SER A 273 6.18 -49.41 32.21
CA SER A 273 5.95 -50.83 31.90
C SER A 273 4.47 -51.18 32.02
N ALA A 274 3.76 -51.12 30.88
CA ALA A 274 2.30 -51.30 30.83
C ALA A 274 1.79 -52.65 31.39
N THR A 275 2.66 -53.67 31.52
CA THR A 275 2.27 -55.03 31.91
C THR A 275 2.63 -55.43 33.34
N THR A 276 3.65 -54.84 33.96
CA THR A 276 4.11 -55.26 35.31
C THR A 276 4.01 -54.19 36.38
N SER A 277 3.88 -52.93 35.99
CA SER A 277 4.17 -51.81 36.87
C SER A 277 3.16 -50.68 36.73
N SER A 278 1.89 -51.07 36.66
CA SER A 278 0.77 -50.15 36.77
C SER A 278 -0.04 -50.41 38.03
N MET A 279 -0.78 -49.39 38.49
CA MET A 279 -1.63 -49.51 39.66
C MET A 279 -2.69 -50.60 39.50
N ALA A 280 -3.26 -50.75 38.29
CA ALA A 280 -4.19 -51.84 37.99
C ALA A 280 -3.51 -53.22 38.09
N ALA A 281 -2.31 -53.38 37.54
CA ALA A 281 -1.57 -54.65 37.60
C ALA A 281 -1.20 -55.03 39.04
N MET A 282 -0.76 -54.06 39.85
CA MET A 282 -0.46 -54.29 41.26
C MET A 282 -1.69 -54.71 42.06
N ARG A 283 -2.85 -54.09 41.80
CA ARG A 283 -4.12 -54.48 42.44
C ARG A 283 -4.49 -55.92 42.11
N THR A 284 -4.36 -56.35 40.86
CA THR A 284 -4.65 -57.73 40.46
C THR A 284 -3.71 -58.72 41.16
N LYS A 285 -2.39 -58.45 41.16
CA LYS A 285 -1.41 -59.33 41.81
C LYS A 285 -1.63 -59.43 43.32
N TYR A 286 -1.92 -58.30 43.98
CA TYR A 286 -2.21 -58.28 45.40
C TYR A 286 -3.52 -59.02 45.70
N ASN A 287 -4.60 -58.76 44.98
CA ASN A 287 -5.88 -59.43 45.27
C ASN A 287 -5.86 -60.95 45.05
N ALA A 288 -4.94 -61.45 44.22
CA ALA A 288 -4.78 -62.87 43.95
C ALA A 288 -3.80 -63.60 44.89
N HIS A 289 -3.10 -62.90 45.80
CA HIS A 289 -2.11 -63.55 46.66
C HIS A 289 -2.77 -64.35 47.79
N VAL A 290 -2.18 -65.51 48.12
CA VAL A 290 -2.62 -66.38 49.21
C VAL A 290 -1.47 -66.62 50.18
N HIS A 291 -1.77 -66.65 51.49
CA HIS A 291 -0.78 -66.99 52.52
C HIS A 291 -0.80 -68.49 52.81
N GLY A 292 0.38 -69.13 52.78
CA GLY A 292 0.54 -70.59 52.90
C GLY A 292 0.44 -71.16 54.33
N VAL A 293 -0.24 -70.49 55.27
CA VAL A 293 -0.41 -71.02 56.63
C VAL A 293 -1.85 -71.53 56.80
N PRO A 294 -2.06 -72.78 57.28
CA PRO A 294 -3.39 -73.29 57.57
C PRO A 294 -4.08 -72.43 58.65
N PRO A 295 -5.39 -72.16 58.55
CA PRO A 295 -6.10 -71.43 59.60
C PRO A 295 -6.15 -72.30 60.87
N GLY A 296 -5.55 -71.83 61.98
CA GLY A 296 -5.90 -72.31 63.33
C GLY A 296 -4.80 -72.94 64.20
N ILE A 297 -3.67 -72.27 64.43
CA ILE A 297 -2.88 -72.51 65.66
C ILE A 297 -2.92 -71.23 66.51
N VAL A 298 -3.91 -71.18 67.41
CA VAL A 298 -3.83 -70.33 68.61
C VAL A 298 -2.94 -71.07 69.62
N THR A 299 -1.68 -70.64 69.78
CA THR A 299 -0.91 -71.06 70.94
C THR A 299 -1.51 -70.39 72.18
N PRO A 300 -1.94 -71.11 73.22
CA PRO A 300 -2.50 -70.47 74.41
C PRO A 300 -1.43 -69.63 75.11
N VAL A 301 -1.78 -68.39 75.46
CA VAL A 301 -0.98 -67.54 76.34
C VAL A 301 -0.93 -68.22 77.72
N PRO A 302 0.25 -68.55 78.29
CA PRO A 302 0.33 -69.15 79.61
C PRO A 302 -0.16 -68.15 80.68
N ALA A 303 -0.98 -68.64 81.60
CA ALA A 303 -1.52 -67.85 82.71
C ALA A 303 -0.39 -67.28 83.58
N PRO A 304 -0.52 -66.04 84.08
CA PRO A 304 0.48 -65.46 84.97
C PRO A 304 0.54 -66.25 86.27
N THR A 305 1.69 -66.85 86.57
CA THR A 305 1.98 -67.39 87.90
C THR A 305 2.23 -66.23 88.84
N ASN A 306 1.25 -65.94 89.72
CA ASN A 306 1.44 -65.04 90.86
C ASN A 306 2.47 -65.67 91.81
N ARG A 307 3.65 -65.06 91.95
CA ARG A 307 4.54 -65.38 93.08
C ARG A 307 4.14 -64.49 94.26
N MET A 308 3.73 -65.13 95.36
CA MET A 308 3.69 -64.52 96.69
C MET A 308 5.10 -64.21 97.17
#